data_AF-R4WXC9-F1
#
_entry.id   AF-R4WXC9-F1
#
_cell.length_a   1.000
_cell.length_b   1.000
_cell.length_c   1.000
_cell.angle_alpha   90.00
_cell.angle_beta   90.00
_cell.angle_gamma   90.00
#
_symmetry.space_group_name_H-M   'P 1'
#
loop_
_entity.id
_entity.type
_entity.pdbx_description
1 polymer ?
#
loop_
_entity_poly.entity_id
_entity_poly.type
_entity_poly.pdbx_seq_one_letter_code
_entity_poly.pdbx_strand_id
1 'polypeptide(L)'
;MRCLSFFSIDKTMRRVHAALCALSLLAGCSSGTPARSEEAAQTAEPQPLRHAQRTASGFENNYGHLPRESFLKWRWERFTQGLPKPPANGYRFPMAHPDIAWLKANRSVDTLTWIGHASVLVQIDGVNILADPVFSERASPFSFAGPERKTPPGLTLDELPHIDIVLISHSHYDHLDKPSVEALNRQAGGPPRFLVPLGIKKWMNDVGIANVEELDWSDETHAAGLDIWFVPSQHWSARTPFDRAETLWGGWVVKTPAGAARPYSFYFAGDTGYSQDFRDIGARFGGFDLALIPIGAYDPRWFMHAQHVDPEEAVRIFQDVHAKKAIGIHWGTFELTDEPLDEPPRRLADAVRRAGLPADAFTVLKHGEMIRLDTPGSSAVTIGR
;
A
#
# COMPACT_ATOMS: atom_id res chain seq x y z
N MET A 1 -59.64 52.36 9.98
CA MET A 1 -58.96 52.24 11.29
C MET A 1 -57.48 52.08 10.97
N ARG A 2 -56.68 53.17 10.84
CA ARG A 2 -55.91 53.89 11.90
C ARG A 2 -55.22 52.90 12.88
N CYS A 3 -53.93 52.95 13.20
CA CYS A 3 -52.81 53.86 12.89
C CYS A 3 -51.53 53.37 13.62
N LEU A 4 -50.34 53.69 13.06
CA LEU A 4 -49.08 54.12 13.71
C LEU A 4 -48.31 53.11 14.62
N SER A 5 -47.04 52.73 14.44
CA SER A 5 -45.74 53.41 14.18
C SER A 5 -45.07 54.06 15.40
N PHE A 6 -43.77 53.75 15.57
CA PHE A 6 -42.61 54.64 15.84
C PHE A 6 -41.89 54.73 17.21
N PHE A 7 -40.54 54.78 17.09
CA PHE A 7 -39.43 55.33 17.93
C PHE A 7 -39.18 54.76 19.35
N SER A 8 -38.00 54.72 19.97
CA SER A 8 -36.53 54.82 19.73
C SER A 8 -35.88 55.32 21.05
N ILE A 9 -34.54 55.29 21.12
CA ILE A 9 -33.64 56.11 21.97
C ILE A 9 -33.08 55.48 23.26
N ASP A 10 -31.88 54.92 23.09
CA ASP A 10 -30.60 55.16 23.78
C ASP A 10 -30.56 56.10 25.02
N LYS A 11 -29.83 55.71 26.08
CA LYS A 11 -29.13 56.66 26.96
C LYS A 11 -28.07 56.01 27.85
N THR A 12 -26.84 56.46 27.64
CA THR A 12 -25.61 56.25 28.40
C THR A 12 -25.47 57.24 29.57
N MET A 13 -24.42 57.02 30.39
CA MET A 13 -23.75 57.90 31.40
C MET A 13 -24.10 57.64 32.88
N ARG A 14 -23.22 57.82 33.88
CA ARG A 14 -21.75 57.70 34.10
C ARG A 14 -21.50 58.26 35.53
N ARG A 15 -20.61 57.59 36.31
CA ARG A 15 -19.76 58.10 37.43
C ARG A 15 -20.51 58.45 38.75
N VAL A 16 -19.92 58.43 39.97
CA VAL A 16 -18.57 58.87 40.41
C VAL A 16 -18.16 58.35 41.83
N HIS A 17 -16.84 58.42 42.13
CA HIS A 17 -16.10 58.62 43.42
C HIS A 17 -15.78 57.41 44.34
N ALA A 18 -14.63 57.29 45.04
CA ALA A 18 -13.32 57.98 45.13
C ALA A 18 -12.34 57.04 45.93
N ALA A 19 -11.12 56.78 45.48
CA ALA A 19 -9.81 57.28 45.97
C ALA A 19 -9.38 56.92 47.41
N LEU A 20 -8.23 56.22 47.57
CA LEU A 20 -7.16 56.57 48.53
C LEU A 20 -5.83 55.82 48.25
N CYS A 21 -4.74 56.57 48.34
CA CYS A 21 -3.35 56.21 48.04
C CYS A 21 -2.60 55.58 49.23
N ALA A 22 -1.55 54.79 48.95
CA ALA A 22 -0.32 54.76 49.75
C ALA A 22 0.90 54.27 48.91
N LEU A 23 2.01 54.98 49.03
CA LEU A 23 3.33 54.77 48.39
C LEU A 23 4.17 53.68 49.10
N SER A 24 5.06 53.00 48.35
CA SER A 24 6.51 52.93 48.66
C SER A 24 7.36 52.35 47.51
N LEU A 25 8.46 53.05 47.24
CA LEU A 25 9.69 52.71 46.47
C LEU A 25 10.44 51.55 47.18
N LEU A 26 11.33 50.71 46.63
CA LEU A 26 12.38 50.77 45.59
C LEU A 26 12.96 49.34 45.39
N ALA A 27 13.69 49.15 44.29
CA ALA A 27 14.82 48.22 44.04
C ALA A 27 14.61 47.24 42.87
N GLY A 28 15.36 47.47 41.80
CA GLY A 28 15.39 46.63 40.62
C GLY A 28 16.31 45.41 40.76
N CYS A 29 16.07 44.44 39.89
CA CYS A 29 17.08 43.59 39.28
C CYS A 29 16.49 43.07 37.96
N SER A 30 17.03 43.59 36.86
CA SER A 30 16.86 43.03 35.52
C SER A 30 17.46 41.63 35.48
N SER A 31 16.68 40.63 35.08
CA SER A 31 17.22 39.37 34.56
C SER A 31 16.36 38.94 33.37
N GLY A 32 17.04 38.80 32.24
CA GLY A 32 16.44 38.49 30.96
C GLY A 32 15.77 37.12 30.96
N THR A 33 14.68 37.05 30.22
CA THR A 33 14.01 35.81 29.83
C THR A 33 15.03 34.92 29.12
N PRO A 34 15.28 33.67 29.57
CA PRO A 34 16.14 32.79 28.80
C PRO A 34 15.41 32.41 27.52
N ALA A 35 16.13 32.59 26.41
CA ALA A 35 15.75 32.10 25.11
C ALA A 35 15.43 30.60 25.21
N ARG A 36 14.31 30.21 24.60
CA ARG A 36 13.97 28.82 24.30
C ARG A 36 15.18 28.19 23.62
N SER A 37 15.85 27.27 24.29
CA SER A 37 16.85 26.42 23.67
C SER A 37 16.16 25.63 22.57
N GLU A 38 16.56 25.86 21.33
CA GLU A 38 16.37 24.91 20.24
C GLU A 38 16.95 23.58 20.70
N GLU A 39 16.07 22.66 21.05
CA GLU A 39 16.43 21.27 21.23
C GLU A 39 16.81 20.75 19.85
N ALA A 40 18.12 20.70 19.61
CA ALA A 40 18.70 20.10 18.43
C ALA A 40 18.07 18.72 18.27
N ALA A 41 17.37 18.49 17.15
CA ALA A 41 16.90 17.19 16.75
C ALA A 41 18.12 16.27 16.70
N GLN A 42 18.30 15.48 17.76
CA GLN A 42 19.24 14.37 17.75
C GLN A 42 18.75 13.46 16.63
N THR A 43 19.53 13.38 15.56
CA THR A 43 19.42 12.35 14.54
C THR A 43 19.67 11.01 15.23
N ALA A 44 18.63 10.48 15.87
CA ALA A 44 18.62 9.10 16.33
C ALA A 44 18.82 8.24 15.09
N GLU A 45 19.79 7.32 15.13
CA GLU A 45 19.92 6.32 14.08
C GLU A 45 18.57 5.62 13.91
N PRO A 46 18.14 5.34 12.66
CA PRO A 46 16.89 4.62 12.43
C PRO A 46 16.94 3.30 13.19
N GLN A 47 15.98 3.08 14.09
CA GLN A 47 15.84 1.81 14.77
C GLN A 47 15.70 0.69 13.74
N PRO A 48 16.36 -0.48 13.92
CA PRO A 48 16.15 -1.61 13.04
C PRO A 48 14.66 -1.98 13.07
N LEU A 49 14.11 -2.36 11.90
CA LEU A 49 12.76 -2.92 11.88
C LEU A 49 12.75 -4.20 12.73
N ARG A 50 11.57 -4.58 13.22
CA ARG A 50 11.42 -5.75 14.08
C ARG A 50 11.37 -7.01 13.21
N HIS A 51 12.04 -8.05 13.68
CA HIS A 51 11.81 -9.43 13.23
C HIS A 51 10.42 -9.91 13.67
N ALA A 52 9.83 -10.86 12.93
CA ALA A 52 8.49 -11.34 13.25
C ALA A 52 8.48 -12.12 14.57
N GLN A 53 7.38 -11.98 15.30
CA GLN A 53 7.13 -12.77 16.50
C GLN A 53 6.22 -13.93 16.16
N ARG A 54 6.59 -15.15 16.57
CA ARG A 54 5.76 -16.35 16.43
C ARG A 54 5.45 -16.94 17.80
N THR A 55 4.16 -17.01 18.14
CA THR A 55 3.66 -17.65 19.36
C THR A 55 3.14 -19.06 19.07
N ALA A 56 2.55 -19.71 20.08
CA ALA A 56 1.92 -21.01 19.90
C ALA A 56 0.70 -20.95 18.94
N SER A 57 0.12 -19.76 18.74
CA SER A 57 -1.00 -19.52 17.82
C SER A 57 -0.61 -18.99 16.44
N GLY A 58 0.70 -18.97 16.12
CA GLY A 58 1.21 -18.48 14.84
C GLY A 58 1.95 -17.15 14.95
N PHE A 59 2.21 -16.51 13.81
CA PHE A 59 2.83 -15.19 13.73
C PHE A 59 1.89 -14.08 14.24
N GLU A 60 2.46 -12.97 14.70
CA GLU A 60 1.72 -11.83 15.25
C GLU A 60 2.15 -10.49 14.61
N ASN A 61 1.23 -9.53 14.59
CA ASN A 61 1.51 -8.17 14.12
C ASN A 61 2.36 -7.41 15.16
N ASN A 62 3.19 -6.47 14.70
CA ASN A 62 4.00 -5.62 15.58
C ASN A 62 3.18 -4.70 16.49
N TYR A 63 2.01 -4.29 16.02
CA TYR A 63 1.16 -3.30 16.66
C TYR A 63 -0.29 -3.79 16.70
N GLY A 64 -0.83 -3.88 17.92
CA GLY A 64 -2.20 -4.30 18.15
C GLY A 64 -2.48 -5.77 17.80
N HIS A 65 -3.71 -6.20 18.08
CA HIS A 65 -4.21 -7.50 17.66
C HIS A 65 -5.35 -7.29 16.67
N LEU A 66 -5.47 -8.18 15.68
CA LEU A 66 -6.63 -8.19 14.82
C LEU A 66 -7.89 -8.47 15.67
N PRO A 67 -8.92 -7.62 15.62
CA PRO A 67 -10.12 -7.82 16.40
C PRO A 67 -10.84 -9.10 15.95
N ARG A 68 -11.43 -9.81 16.91
CA ARG A 68 -12.22 -11.02 16.63
C ARG A 68 -13.65 -10.64 16.27
N GLU A 69 -13.78 -10.03 15.10
CA GLU A 69 -15.05 -9.60 14.56
C GLU A 69 -15.88 -10.77 14.03
N SER A 70 -17.21 -10.65 14.08
CA SER A 70 -18.11 -11.75 13.70
C SER A 70 -18.22 -11.90 12.19
N PHE A 71 -17.49 -12.87 11.63
CA PHE A 71 -17.57 -13.24 10.21
C PHE A 71 -18.99 -13.62 9.79
N LEU A 72 -19.74 -14.35 10.64
CA LEU A 72 -21.12 -14.73 10.35
C LEU A 72 -22.05 -13.52 10.25
N LYS A 73 -21.86 -12.53 11.13
CA LYS A 73 -22.59 -11.26 11.06
C LYS A 73 -22.29 -10.53 9.75
N TRP A 74 -21.01 -10.39 9.39
CA TRP A 74 -20.62 -9.75 8.13
C TRP A 74 -21.24 -10.47 6.92
N ARG A 75 -21.14 -11.80 6.84
CA ARG A 75 -21.74 -12.59 5.75
C ARG A 75 -23.26 -12.42 5.66
N TRP A 76 -23.94 -12.34 6.80
CA TRP A 76 -25.37 -12.09 6.87
C TRP A 76 -25.73 -10.69 6.37
N GLU A 77 -25.01 -9.66 6.82
CA GLU A 77 -25.19 -8.27 6.37
C GLU A 77 -24.94 -8.16 4.86
N ARG A 78 -23.85 -8.73 4.37
CA ARG A 78 -23.50 -8.75 2.95
C ARG A 78 -24.60 -9.39 2.09
N PHE A 79 -25.14 -10.53 2.53
CA PHE A 79 -26.24 -11.20 1.84
C PHE A 79 -27.53 -10.39 1.87
N THR A 80 -27.96 -9.95 3.06
CA THR A 80 -29.24 -9.24 3.24
C THR A 80 -29.27 -7.87 2.57
N GLN A 81 -28.12 -7.20 2.48
CA GLN A 81 -27.98 -5.91 1.82
C GLN A 81 -27.62 -6.04 0.33
N GLY A 82 -27.31 -7.24 -0.15
CA GLY A 82 -26.87 -7.51 -1.53
C GLY A 82 -25.61 -6.72 -1.88
N LEU A 83 -24.55 -6.96 -1.10
CA LEU A 83 -23.24 -6.31 -1.22
C LEU A 83 -22.16 -7.26 -1.77
N PRO A 84 -21.13 -6.73 -2.45
CA PRO A 84 -21.00 -5.34 -2.89
C PRO A 84 -22.02 -5.00 -3.97
N LYS A 85 -22.30 -3.70 -4.15
CA LYS A 85 -23.13 -3.26 -5.28
C LYS A 85 -22.31 -3.33 -6.56
N PRO A 86 -22.85 -3.88 -7.66
CA PRO A 86 -22.16 -3.85 -8.93
C PRO A 86 -21.91 -2.39 -9.35
N PRO A 87 -20.71 -2.07 -9.87
CA PRO A 87 -20.43 -0.80 -10.52
C PRO A 87 -21.51 -0.43 -11.55
N ALA A 88 -21.84 0.87 -11.65
CA ALA A 88 -22.87 1.33 -12.59
C ALA A 88 -22.53 1.02 -14.06
N ASN A 89 -21.24 0.89 -14.37
CA ASN A 89 -20.73 0.52 -15.69
C ASN A 89 -20.73 -1.00 -15.97
N GLY A 90 -21.21 -1.83 -15.04
CA GLY A 90 -21.27 -3.29 -15.18
C GLY A 90 -19.90 -3.95 -15.26
N TYR A 91 -18.97 -3.55 -14.38
CA TYR A 91 -17.58 -4.06 -14.30
C TYR A 91 -16.73 -3.79 -15.55
N ARG A 92 -17.13 -2.83 -16.39
CA ARG A 92 -16.35 -2.42 -17.56
C ARG A 92 -15.26 -1.44 -17.16
N PHE A 93 -14.20 -1.96 -16.56
CA PHE A 93 -13.00 -1.17 -16.27
C PHE A 93 -12.20 -0.94 -17.55
N PRO A 94 -11.64 0.28 -17.75
CA PRO A 94 -10.77 0.53 -18.89
C PRO A 94 -9.55 -0.38 -18.84
N MET A 95 -9.22 -0.97 -19.98
CA MET A 95 -8.01 -1.76 -20.18
C MET A 95 -7.01 -0.94 -21.01
N ALA A 96 -5.73 -1.22 -20.84
CA ALA A 96 -4.66 -0.79 -21.73
C ALA A 96 -3.89 -2.03 -22.21
N HIS A 97 -3.28 -1.92 -23.38
CA HIS A 97 -2.53 -3.00 -24.00
C HIS A 97 -1.16 -2.46 -24.37
N PRO A 98 -0.09 -2.81 -23.63
CA PRO A 98 1.24 -2.33 -23.93
C PRO A 98 1.77 -3.04 -25.19
N ASP A 99 2.81 -2.47 -25.80
CA ASP A 99 3.56 -3.18 -26.84
C ASP A 99 4.26 -4.39 -26.23
N ILE A 100 3.69 -5.58 -26.44
CA ILE A 100 4.16 -6.84 -25.86
C ILE A 100 5.57 -7.20 -26.35
N ALA A 101 5.86 -6.94 -27.63
CA ALA A 101 7.17 -7.25 -28.20
C ALA A 101 8.25 -6.36 -27.54
N TRP A 102 7.94 -5.07 -27.38
CA TRP A 102 8.81 -4.14 -26.67
C TRP A 102 8.96 -4.50 -25.19
N LEU A 103 7.85 -4.78 -24.48
CA LEU A 103 7.86 -5.16 -23.06
C LEU A 103 8.76 -6.38 -22.80
N LYS A 104 8.64 -7.40 -23.65
CA LYS A 104 9.46 -8.62 -23.58
C LYS A 104 10.95 -8.35 -23.80
N ALA A 105 11.27 -7.48 -24.75
CA ALA A 105 12.64 -7.12 -25.12
C ALA A 105 13.28 -6.06 -24.20
N ASN A 106 12.47 -5.31 -23.44
CA ASN A 106 12.94 -4.20 -22.63
C ASN A 106 13.91 -4.69 -21.53
N ARG A 107 15.11 -4.10 -21.51
CA ARG A 107 16.13 -4.31 -20.47
C ARG A 107 16.82 -3.01 -20.05
N SER A 108 16.35 -1.87 -20.55
CA SER A 108 17.07 -0.60 -20.45
C SER A 108 16.20 0.58 -20.03
N VAL A 109 14.88 0.44 -20.06
CA VAL A 109 13.94 1.47 -19.61
C VAL A 109 13.22 0.94 -18.38
N ASP A 110 13.23 1.72 -17.31
CA ASP A 110 12.53 1.31 -16.10
C ASP A 110 11.03 1.56 -16.29
N THR A 111 10.21 0.57 -15.99
CA THR A 111 8.75 0.62 -16.24
C THR A 111 7.98 -0.11 -15.17
N LEU A 112 6.74 0.31 -14.95
CA LEU A 112 5.74 -0.45 -14.20
C LEU A 112 4.57 -0.76 -15.12
N THR A 113 4.10 -2.00 -15.09
CA THR A 113 2.84 -2.42 -15.71
C THR A 113 1.92 -2.99 -14.63
N TRP A 114 0.73 -2.41 -14.47
CA TRP A 114 -0.27 -2.96 -13.53
C TRP A 114 -1.09 -4.03 -14.24
N ILE A 115 -0.91 -5.30 -13.85
CA ILE A 115 -1.63 -6.43 -14.45
C ILE A 115 -3.05 -6.52 -13.88
N GLY A 116 -3.23 -6.12 -12.63
CA GLY A 116 -4.52 -6.11 -11.96
C GLY A 116 -4.43 -6.72 -10.56
N HIS A 117 -5.34 -6.33 -9.68
CA HIS A 117 -5.29 -6.66 -8.26
C HIS A 117 -3.96 -6.18 -7.63
N ALA A 118 -3.25 -7.04 -6.91
CA ALA A 118 -1.89 -6.79 -6.44
C ALA A 118 -0.80 -7.22 -7.44
N SER A 119 -1.15 -7.79 -8.59
CA SER A 119 -0.19 -8.24 -9.59
C SER A 119 0.40 -7.06 -10.37
N VAL A 120 1.70 -6.85 -10.21
CA VAL A 120 2.47 -5.76 -10.83
C VAL A 120 3.76 -6.29 -11.41
N LEU A 121 4.05 -5.92 -12.67
CA LEU A 121 5.34 -6.14 -13.30
C LEU A 121 6.16 -4.85 -13.20
N VAL A 122 7.30 -4.92 -12.53
CA VAL A 122 8.26 -3.82 -12.42
C VAL A 122 9.54 -4.24 -13.15
N GLN A 123 9.95 -3.43 -14.12
CA GLN A 123 11.23 -3.58 -14.81
C GLN A 123 12.14 -2.47 -14.31
N ILE A 124 13.20 -2.79 -13.58
CA ILE A 124 14.19 -1.82 -13.09
C ILE A 124 15.60 -2.38 -13.27
N ASP A 125 16.52 -1.55 -13.73
CA ASP A 125 17.92 -1.95 -13.99
C ASP A 125 18.07 -3.22 -14.85
N GLY A 126 17.12 -3.41 -15.78
CA GLY A 126 17.07 -4.57 -16.67
C GLY A 126 16.52 -5.86 -16.06
N VAL A 127 16.14 -5.84 -14.77
CA VAL A 127 15.54 -6.95 -14.03
C VAL A 127 14.02 -6.88 -14.09
N ASN A 128 13.37 -8.01 -14.37
CA ASN A 128 11.92 -8.15 -14.39
C ASN A 128 11.43 -8.77 -13.07
N ILE A 129 10.69 -7.98 -12.29
CA ILE A 129 10.15 -8.35 -10.99
C ILE A 129 8.64 -8.44 -11.09
N LEU A 130 8.06 -9.55 -10.63
CA LEU A 130 6.62 -9.75 -10.60
C LEU A 130 6.14 -9.94 -9.16
N ALA A 131 5.31 -9.04 -8.64
CA ALA A 131 4.76 -9.19 -7.29
C ALA A 131 3.36 -9.82 -7.34
N ASP A 132 3.06 -10.68 -6.36
CA ASP A 132 1.78 -11.34 -6.11
C ASP A 132 1.03 -11.78 -7.41
N PRO A 133 1.64 -12.66 -8.24
CA PRO A 133 1.09 -13.02 -9.53
C PRO A 133 -0.16 -13.88 -9.40
N VAL A 134 -1.29 -13.35 -9.86
CA VAL A 134 -2.58 -14.07 -9.95
C VAL A 134 -3.16 -13.90 -11.33
N PHE A 135 -3.13 -14.97 -12.12
CA PHE A 135 -3.68 -15.04 -13.48
C PHE A 135 -4.93 -15.92 -13.56
N SER A 136 -5.24 -16.65 -12.50
CA SER A 136 -6.44 -17.49 -12.42
C SER A 136 -7.74 -16.66 -12.44
N GLU A 137 -8.81 -17.31 -12.91
CA GLU A 137 -10.17 -16.76 -12.93
C GLU A 137 -10.75 -16.64 -11.52
N ARG A 138 -10.34 -17.49 -10.58
CA ARG A 138 -10.78 -17.46 -9.18
C ARG A 138 -9.61 -17.41 -8.21
N ALA A 139 -9.75 -16.57 -7.19
CA ALA A 139 -8.87 -16.58 -6.02
C ALA A 139 -9.38 -17.62 -5.01
N SER A 140 -9.14 -18.90 -5.27
CA SER A 140 -9.74 -20.00 -4.50
C SER A 140 -8.96 -21.31 -4.66
N PRO A 141 -9.01 -22.23 -3.68
CA PRO A 141 -8.54 -23.60 -3.88
C PRO A 141 -9.43 -24.41 -4.84
N PHE A 142 -10.63 -23.92 -5.17
CA PHE A 142 -11.60 -24.61 -6.03
C PHE A 142 -11.87 -23.80 -7.29
N SER A 143 -11.97 -24.48 -8.43
CA SER A 143 -12.31 -23.85 -9.72
C SER A 143 -13.78 -23.40 -9.81
N PHE A 144 -14.66 -23.94 -8.97
CA PHE A 144 -16.11 -23.70 -9.03
C PHE A 144 -16.66 -22.84 -7.88
N ALA A 145 -15.83 -22.48 -6.89
CA ALA A 145 -16.26 -21.74 -5.71
C ALA A 145 -15.24 -20.67 -5.33
N GLY A 146 -15.66 -19.63 -4.61
CA GLY A 146 -14.80 -18.53 -4.18
C GLY A 146 -14.80 -17.33 -5.15
N PRO A 147 -14.10 -16.25 -4.80
CA PRO A 147 -14.13 -14.98 -5.55
C PRO A 147 -13.73 -15.17 -7.01
N GLU A 148 -14.63 -14.77 -7.91
CA GLU A 148 -14.39 -14.73 -9.35
C GLU A 148 -13.85 -13.36 -9.74
N ARG A 149 -12.87 -13.36 -10.63
CA ARG A 149 -12.33 -12.19 -11.26
C ARG A 149 -13.42 -11.48 -12.09
N LYS A 150 -13.57 -10.18 -11.90
CA LYS A 150 -14.49 -9.31 -12.67
C LYS A 150 -13.81 -8.62 -13.84
N THR A 151 -12.48 -8.46 -13.77
CA THR A 151 -11.68 -7.80 -14.81
C THR A 151 -10.52 -8.70 -15.21
N PRO A 152 -10.37 -9.06 -16.50
CA PRO A 152 -9.29 -9.92 -16.95
C PRO A 152 -7.92 -9.32 -16.59
N PRO A 153 -6.88 -10.15 -16.45
CA PRO A 153 -5.55 -9.63 -16.23
C PRO A 153 -5.12 -8.79 -17.46
N GLY A 154 -4.41 -7.69 -17.21
CA GLY A 154 -3.92 -6.76 -18.22
C GLY A 154 -2.83 -7.33 -19.13
N LEU A 155 -2.21 -8.43 -18.70
CA LEU A 155 -1.30 -9.28 -19.46
C LEU A 155 -1.68 -10.73 -19.20
N THR A 156 -1.53 -11.60 -20.19
CA THR A 156 -1.55 -13.05 -19.99
C THR A 156 -0.17 -13.56 -19.56
N LEU A 157 -0.09 -14.79 -19.06
CA LEU A 157 1.18 -15.41 -18.66
C LEU A 157 2.16 -15.52 -19.85
N ASP A 158 1.66 -15.77 -21.06
CA ASP A 158 2.49 -15.86 -22.27
C ASP A 158 2.90 -14.49 -22.82
N GLU A 159 2.27 -13.39 -22.40
CA GLU A 159 2.64 -12.02 -22.73
C GLU A 159 3.75 -11.45 -21.83
N LEU A 160 4.04 -12.10 -20.70
CA LEU A 160 5.10 -11.67 -19.79
C LEU A 160 6.50 -11.74 -20.43
N PRO A 161 7.43 -10.83 -20.06
CA PRO A 161 8.85 -11.05 -20.27
C PRO A 161 9.32 -12.27 -19.44
N HIS A 162 10.55 -12.72 -19.68
CA HIS A 162 11.21 -13.61 -18.72
C HIS A 162 11.29 -12.92 -17.36
N ILE A 163 10.75 -13.55 -16.32
CA ILE A 163 10.71 -13.01 -14.95
C ILE A 163 11.95 -13.48 -14.20
N ASP A 164 12.67 -12.56 -13.58
CA ASP A 164 13.88 -12.89 -12.82
C ASP A 164 13.55 -13.15 -11.35
N ILE A 165 12.62 -12.35 -10.79
CA ILE A 165 12.24 -12.38 -9.38
C ILE A 165 10.72 -12.36 -9.25
N VAL A 166 10.19 -13.22 -8.38
CA VAL A 166 8.80 -13.16 -7.92
C VAL A 166 8.77 -12.79 -6.45
N LEU A 167 8.00 -11.76 -6.11
CA LEU A 167 7.78 -11.31 -4.74
C LEU A 167 6.41 -11.77 -4.26
N ILE A 168 6.35 -12.48 -3.14
CA ILE A 168 5.08 -12.89 -2.51
C ILE A 168 4.91 -12.14 -1.19
N SER A 169 3.83 -11.39 -1.01
CA SER A 169 3.55 -10.68 0.25
C SER A 169 3.05 -11.60 1.34
N HIS A 170 2.15 -12.53 1.00
CA HIS A 170 1.52 -13.47 1.94
C HIS A 170 0.80 -14.60 1.21
N SER A 171 0.22 -15.54 1.97
CA SER A 171 -0.28 -16.81 1.44
C SER A 171 -1.76 -16.83 1.03
N HIS A 172 -2.50 -15.72 1.03
CA HIS A 172 -3.90 -15.74 0.57
C HIS A 172 -4.03 -16.09 -0.92
N TYR A 173 -5.18 -16.62 -1.33
CA TYR A 173 -5.40 -17.14 -2.69
C TYR A 173 -5.37 -16.07 -3.78
N ASP A 174 -5.66 -14.81 -3.45
CA ASP A 174 -5.59 -13.67 -4.34
C ASP A 174 -4.19 -13.02 -4.39
N HIS A 175 -3.19 -13.58 -3.70
CA HIS A 175 -1.79 -13.14 -3.74
C HIS A 175 -0.80 -14.26 -4.05
N LEU A 176 -1.14 -15.51 -3.68
CA LEU A 176 -0.37 -16.71 -3.97
C LEU A 176 -1.24 -17.74 -4.71
N ASP A 177 -1.28 -17.57 -6.03
CA ASP A 177 -2.03 -18.40 -6.96
C ASP A 177 -1.19 -19.56 -7.50
N LYS A 178 -1.59 -20.80 -7.19
CA LYS A 178 -0.82 -22.00 -7.50
C LYS A 178 -0.56 -22.18 -9.02
N PRO A 179 -1.56 -22.11 -9.92
CA PRO A 179 -1.33 -22.18 -11.37
C PRO A 179 -0.35 -21.13 -11.87
N SER A 180 -0.41 -19.90 -11.35
CA SER A 180 0.48 -18.81 -11.73
C SER A 180 1.94 -19.11 -11.36
N VAL A 181 2.22 -19.45 -10.09
CA VAL A 181 3.60 -19.74 -9.66
C VAL A 181 4.17 -21.02 -10.30
N GLU A 182 3.33 -22.02 -10.56
CA GLU A 182 3.73 -23.22 -11.30
C GLU A 182 4.08 -22.92 -12.76
N ALA A 183 3.32 -22.03 -13.43
CA ALA A 183 3.61 -21.60 -14.79
C ALA A 183 4.91 -20.81 -14.86
N LEU A 184 5.12 -19.87 -13.93
CA LEU A 184 6.35 -19.08 -13.81
C LEU A 184 7.56 -19.97 -13.54
N ASN A 185 7.45 -20.97 -12.67
CA ASN A 185 8.52 -21.94 -12.42
C ASN A 185 8.91 -22.75 -13.67
N ARG A 186 8.00 -22.88 -14.65
CA ARG A 186 8.24 -23.57 -15.93
C ARG A 186 8.60 -22.63 -17.09
N GLN A 187 8.76 -21.33 -16.85
CA GLN A 187 9.04 -20.38 -17.92
C GLN A 187 10.33 -20.75 -18.69
N ALA A 188 10.39 -20.39 -19.96
CA ALA A 188 11.59 -20.55 -20.77
C ALA A 188 12.72 -19.66 -20.22
N GLY A 189 13.95 -20.17 -20.18
CA GLY A 189 15.12 -19.50 -19.58
C GLY A 189 15.40 -19.89 -18.12
N GLY A 190 14.49 -20.61 -17.47
CA GLY A 190 14.66 -21.10 -16.09
C GLY A 190 13.68 -20.45 -15.11
N PRO A 191 13.47 -21.06 -13.92
CA PRO A 191 12.55 -20.53 -12.92
C PRO A 191 13.06 -19.20 -12.34
N PRO A 192 12.17 -18.25 -12.00
CA PRO A 192 12.56 -17.05 -11.28
C PRO A 192 13.03 -17.44 -9.87
N ARG A 193 13.73 -16.52 -9.18
CA ARG A 193 13.89 -16.62 -7.72
C ARG A 193 12.59 -16.17 -7.05
N PHE A 194 11.94 -17.07 -6.34
CA PHE A 194 10.76 -16.75 -5.54
C PHE A 194 11.21 -16.29 -4.16
N LEU A 195 10.93 -15.04 -3.82
CA LEU A 195 11.15 -14.48 -2.49
C LEU A 195 9.82 -14.50 -1.75
N VAL A 196 9.77 -15.22 -0.63
CA VAL A 196 8.53 -15.49 0.10
C VAL A 196 8.69 -15.24 1.60
N PRO A 197 7.60 -14.96 2.33
CA PRO A 197 7.60 -14.84 3.79
C PRO A 197 7.89 -16.17 4.49
N LEU A 198 8.41 -16.11 5.72
CA LEU A 198 8.56 -17.26 6.64
C LEU A 198 7.35 -18.22 6.63
N GLY A 199 7.63 -19.52 6.57
CA GLY A 199 6.67 -20.62 6.47
C GLY A 199 6.18 -20.98 5.06
N ILE A 200 6.26 -20.08 4.06
CA ILE A 200 5.72 -20.34 2.71
C ILE A 200 6.61 -21.30 1.90
N LYS A 201 7.93 -21.35 2.14
CA LYS A 201 8.87 -22.17 1.35
C LYS A 201 8.50 -23.65 1.37
N LYS A 202 7.99 -24.15 2.50
CA LYS A 202 7.51 -25.54 2.57
C LYS A 202 6.40 -25.79 1.56
N TRP A 203 5.40 -24.91 1.50
CA TRP A 203 4.30 -25.02 0.54
C TRP A 203 4.79 -24.94 -0.91
N MET A 204 5.73 -24.02 -1.21
CA MET A 204 6.32 -23.89 -2.54
C MET A 204 7.04 -25.18 -2.98
N ASN A 205 7.82 -25.78 -2.08
CA ASN A 205 8.48 -27.06 -2.35
C ASN A 205 7.48 -28.20 -2.56
N ASP A 206 6.40 -28.25 -1.78
CA ASP A 206 5.35 -29.27 -1.90
C ASP A 206 4.64 -29.20 -3.28
N VAL A 207 4.59 -28.03 -3.92
CA VAL A 207 4.06 -27.85 -5.29
C VAL A 207 5.16 -27.90 -6.37
N GLY A 208 6.37 -28.33 -6.03
CA GLY A 208 7.46 -28.57 -6.97
C GLY A 208 8.28 -27.34 -7.36
N ILE A 209 8.23 -26.26 -6.57
CA ILE A 209 8.99 -25.03 -6.80
C ILE A 209 10.16 -24.99 -5.82
N ALA A 210 11.38 -25.14 -6.33
CA ALA A 210 12.59 -25.29 -5.51
C ALA A 210 13.44 -24.00 -5.41
N ASN A 211 13.37 -23.10 -6.39
CA ASN A 211 14.14 -21.84 -6.40
C ASN A 211 13.49 -20.79 -5.50
N VAL A 212 13.44 -21.08 -4.19
CA VAL A 212 12.69 -20.33 -3.20
C VAL A 212 13.59 -19.93 -2.04
N GLU A 213 13.54 -18.66 -1.71
CA GLU A 213 14.14 -18.08 -0.51
C GLU A 213 13.06 -17.54 0.39
N GLU A 214 13.22 -17.81 1.68
CA GLU A 214 12.26 -17.46 2.71
C GLU A 214 12.87 -16.36 3.57
N LEU A 215 12.12 -15.29 3.84
CA LEU A 215 12.59 -14.13 4.58
C LEU A 215 11.67 -13.82 5.77
N ASP A 216 12.29 -13.46 6.89
CA ASP A 216 11.65 -12.79 8.01
C ASP A 216 11.53 -11.29 7.76
N TRP A 217 10.68 -10.60 8.51
CA TRP A 217 10.74 -9.14 8.55
C TRP A 217 12.13 -8.68 8.94
N SER A 218 12.59 -7.62 8.29
CA SER A 218 13.91 -7.01 8.47
C SER A 218 15.07 -7.74 7.79
N ASP A 219 14.85 -8.98 7.33
CA ASP A 219 15.84 -9.69 6.51
C ASP A 219 16.06 -8.98 5.20
N GLU A 220 17.28 -9.11 4.70
CA GLU A 220 17.73 -8.60 3.42
C GLU A 220 18.32 -9.71 2.57
N THR A 221 18.15 -9.60 1.26
CA THR A 221 18.76 -10.49 0.29
C THR A 221 19.19 -9.72 -0.95
N HIS A 222 20.13 -10.31 -1.69
CA HIS A 222 20.62 -9.77 -2.94
C HIS A 222 20.25 -10.74 -4.06
N ALA A 223 19.43 -10.30 -5.01
CA ALA A 223 18.92 -11.12 -6.09
C ALA A 223 18.91 -10.35 -7.41
N ALA A 224 19.43 -10.98 -8.47
CA ALA A 224 19.57 -10.38 -9.80
C ALA A 224 20.25 -8.98 -9.80
N GLY A 225 21.15 -8.73 -8.84
CA GLY A 225 21.84 -7.44 -8.72
C GLY A 225 21.07 -6.35 -7.96
N LEU A 226 19.91 -6.66 -7.39
CA LEU A 226 19.11 -5.75 -6.58
C LEU A 226 19.21 -6.08 -5.09
N ASP A 227 19.07 -5.05 -4.26
CA ASP A 227 18.98 -5.17 -2.81
C ASP A 227 17.50 -5.21 -2.42
N ILE A 228 17.10 -6.25 -1.68
CA ILE A 228 15.69 -6.53 -1.39
C ILE A 228 15.51 -6.82 0.09
N TRP A 229 14.51 -6.20 0.71
CA TRP A 229 14.14 -6.43 2.11
C TRP A 229 12.70 -6.87 2.20
N PHE A 230 12.44 -7.82 3.10
CA PHE A 230 11.08 -8.13 3.53
C PHE A 230 10.74 -7.28 4.76
N VAL A 231 9.61 -6.58 4.73
CA VAL A 231 9.27 -5.58 5.76
C VAL A 231 7.89 -5.85 6.38
N PRO A 232 7.65 -5.40 7.63
CA PRO A 232 6.37 -5.64 8.29
C PRO A 232 5.15 -5.06 7.58
N SER A 233 4.01 -5.69 7.82
CA SER A 233 2.66 -5.23 7.46
C SER A 233 1.69 -5.63 8.57
N GLN A 234 0.60 -4.88 8.77
CA GLN A 234 -0.49 -5.28 9.64
C GLN A 234 -1.53 -6.12 8.90
N HIS A 235 -1.36 -7.44 8.92
CA HIS A 235 -2.26 -8.37 8.23
C HIS A 235 -2.29 -9.74 8.90
N TRP A 236 -2.66 -10.78 8.16
CA TRP A 236 -2.59 -12.18 8.53
C TRP A 236 -2.46 -13.05 7.27
N SER A 237 -2.30 -14.36 7.45
CA SER A 237 -2.26 -15.31 6.36
C SER A 237 -3.06 -16.58 6.70
N ALA A 238 -3.62 -17.24 5.69
CA ALA A 238 -4.17 -18.59 5.78
C ALA A 238 -4.43 -19.15 4.38
N ARG A 239 -4.41 -20.47 4.24
CA ARG A 239 -4.89 -21.18 3.04
C ARG A 239 -5.94 -22.22 3.36
N THR A 240 -5.96 -22.73 4.58
CA THR A 240 -6.92 -23.72 5.05
C THR A 240 -7.64 -23.22 6.31
N PRO A 241 -8.74 -23.88 6.73
CA PRO A 241 -9.41 -23.51 7.98
C PRO A 241 -8.55 -23.66 9.26
N PHE A 242 -7.36 -24.27 9.17
CA PHE A 242 -6.55 -24.66 10.32
C PHE A 242 -5.12 -24.12 10.32
N ASP A 243 -4.74 -23.27 9.36
CA ASP A 243 -3.37 -22.75 9.21
C ASP A 243 -3.27 -21.23 9.36
N ARG A 244 -4.26 -20.62 10.02
CA ARG A 244 -4.27 -19.17 10.24
C ARG A 244 -3.00 -18.75 10.97
N ALA A 245 -2.28 -17.79 10.39
CA ALA A 245 -1.03 -17.23 10.86
C ALA A 245 0.12 -18.25 10.99
N GLU A 246 0.05 -19.42 10.34
CA GLU A 246 1.17 -20.36 10.29
C GLU A 246 2.30 -19.90 9.36
N THR A 247 1.98 -19.04 8.39
CA THR A 247 2.95 -18.37 7.52
C THR A 247 2.96 -16.86 7.78
N LEU A 248 4.09 -16.21 7.54
CA LEU A 248 4.24 -14.76 7.71
C LEU A 248 3.58 -13.99 6.55
N TRP A 249 3.42 -12.69 6.72
CA TRP A 249 2.89 -11.72 5.76
C TRP A 249 3.71 -10.44 5.82
N GLY A 250 3.76 -9.63 4.77
CA GLY A 250 4.57 -8.41 4.78
C GLY A 250 4.55 -7.66 3.46
N GLY A 251 5.39 -6.64 3.39
CA GLY A 251 5.71 -5.91 2.17
C GLY A 251 7.14 -6.16 1.71
N TRP A 252 7.50 -5.59 0.57
CA TRP A 252 8.84 -5.69 -0.01
C TRP A 252 9.39 -4.30 -0.28
N VAL A 253 10.66 -4.09 0.07
CA VAL A 253 11.46 -2.95 -0.40
C VAL A 253 12.45 -3.48 -1.42
N VAL A 254 12.54 -2.83 -2.57
CA VAL A 254 13.53 -3.15 -3.60
C VAL A 254 14.30 -1.89 -3.95
N LYS A 255 15.62 -1.99 -3.97
CA LYS A 255 16.52 -0.91 -4.35
C LYS A 255 17.54 -1.41 -5.38
N THR A 256 17.84 -0.57 -6.35
CA THR A 256 19.07 -0.74 -7.13
C THR A 256 20.28 -0.55 -6.21
N PRO A 257 21.40 -1.25 -6.46
CA PRO A 257 22.55 -1.23 -5.57
C PRO A 257 23.19 0.16 -5.50
N ALA A 258 23.91 0.43 -4.42
CA ALA A 258 24.64 1.68 -4.25
C ALA A 258 25.60 1.91 -5.43
N GLY A 259 25.52 3.09 -6.05
CA GLY A 259 26.34 3.44 -7.23
C GLY A 259 25.79 2.96 -8.57
N ALA A 260 24.57 2.39 -8.62
CA ALA A 260 23.89 2.08 -9.87
C ALA A 260 23.78 3.33 -10.77
N ALA A 261 23.88 3.14 -12.08
CA ALA A 261 23.81 4.24 -13.06
C ALA A 261 22.45 4.96 -13.03
N ARG A 262 21.38 4.24 -12.64
CA ARG A 262 20.02 4.75 -12.50
C ARG A 262 19.47 4.30 -11.15
N PRO A 263 19.81 5.02 -10.06
CA PRO A 263 19.32 4.67 -8.74
C PRO A 263 17.79 4.71 -8.71
N TYR A 264 17.16 3.63 -8.26
CA TYR A 264 15.72 3.54 -8.13
C TYR A 264 15.33 2.68 -6.93
N SER A 265 14.25 3.06 -6.26
CA SER A 265 13.71 2.34 -5.13
C SER A 265 12.20 2.27 -5.16
N PHE A 266 11.63 1.09 -4.91
CA PHE A 266 10.20 0.98 -4.71
C PHE A 266 9.84 0.18 -3.47
N TYR A 267 8.67 0.51 -2.92
CA TYR A 267 8.02 -0.21 -1.84
C TYR A 267 6.73 -0.86 -2.34
N PHE A 268 6.54 -2.14 -2.04
CA PHE A 268 5.31 -2.88 -2.29
C PHE A 268 4.71 -3.28 -0.95
N ALA A 269 3.52 -2.74 -0.63
CA ALA A 269 2.94 -2.89 0.71
C ALA A 269 2.35 -4.28 0.99
N GLY A 270 2.02 -5.04 -0.05
CA GLY A 270 1.12 -6.19 0.09
C GLY A 270 -0.25 -5.75 0.60
N ASP A 271 -0.96 -6.67 1.25
CA ASP A 271 -2.18 -6.34 1.99
C ASP A 271 -1.85 -5.89 3.40
N THR A 272 -2.57 -4.87 3.85
CA THR A 272 -2.27 -4.25 5.14
C THR A 272 -3.41 -3.39 5.66
N GLY A 273 -3.62 -3.41 6.98
CA GLY A 273 -4.26 -2.33 7.72
C GLY A 273 -3.26 -1.25 8.11
N TYR A 274 -3.73 -0.10 8.54
CA TYR A 274 -2.82 0.99 8.94
C TYR A 274 -2.14 0.69 10.30
N SER A 275 -0.82 0.87 10.38
CA SER A 275 -0.02 0.67 11.59
C SER A 275 1.17 1.64 11.68
N GLN A 276 1.89 1.61 12.79
CA GLN A 276 3.11 2.39 12.98
C GLN A 276 4.28 1.88 12.11
N ASP A 277 4.20 0.67 11.56
CA ASP A 277 5.27 0.08 10.75
C ASP A 277 5.65 0.98 9.55
N PHE A 278 4.70 1.68 8.94
CA PHE A 278 4.96 2.53 7.77
C PHE A 278 5.89 3.71 8.06
N ARG A 279 5.78 4.31 9.25
CA ARG A 279 6.69 5.37 9.69
C ARG A 279 8.07 4.81 9.99
N ASP A 280 8.13 3.62 10.59
CA ASP A 280 9.39 2.95 10.89
C ASP A 280 10.11 2.56 9.58
N ILE A 281 9.37 2.10 8.57
CA ILE A 281 9.86 1.81 7.21
C ILE A 281 10.35 3.11 6.55
N GLY A 282 9.56 4.18 6.56
CA GLY A 282 9.95 5.47 6.00
C GLY A 282 11.21 6.05 6.65
N ALA A 283 11.35 5.90 7.97
CA ALA A 283 12.53 6.32 8.73
C ALA A 283 13.76 5.46 8.42
N ARG A 284 13.62 4.13 8.32
CA ARG A 284 14.74 3.22 8.01
C ARG A 284 15.29 3.43 6.60
N PHE A 285 14.41 3.57 5.61
CA PHE A 285 14.82 3.55 4.21
C PHE A 285 15.01 4.95 3.59
N GLY A 286 14.58 6.01 4.27
CA GLY A 286 14.73 7.40 3.83
C GLY A 286 13.79 7.83 2.71
N GLY A 287 12.73 7.06 2.45
CA GLY A 287 11.78 7.27 1.37
C GLY A 287 12.01 6.39 0.14
N PHE A 288 11.10 6.51 -0.82
CA PHE A 288 11.07 5.69 -2.04
C PHE A 288 10.74 6.53 -3.27
N ASP A 289 11.19 6.12 -4.45
CA ASP A 289 10.77 6.75 -5.69
C ASP A 289 9.32 6.39 -6.02
N LEU A 290 8.93 5.15 -5.70
CA LEU A 290 7.59 4.62 -5.94
C LEU A 290 7.08 3.77 -4.76
N ALA A 291 5.81 3.91 -4.42
CA ALA A 291 5.11 2.98 -3.54
C ALA A 291 3.88 2.35 -4.23
N LEU A 292 3.68 1.06 -4.01
CA LEU A 292 2.55 0.28 -4.51
C LEU A 292 1.71 -0.10 -3.30
N ILE A 293 0.56 0.55 -3.15
CA ILE A 293 -0.23 0.56 -1.91
C ILE A 293 -1.66 0.11 -2.22
N PRO A 294 -2.23 -0.85 -1.47
CA PRO A 294 -3.61 -1.28 -1.68
C PRO A 294 -4.59 -0.16 -1.39
N ILE A 295 -5.67 -0.10 -2.17
CA ILE A 295 -6.75 0.88 -1.97
C ILE A 295 -8.14 0.24 -1.93
N GLY A 296 -8.25 -1.08 -2.13
CA GLY A 296 -9.49 -1.84 -2.09
C GLY A 296 -9.57 -2.77 -0.88
N ALA A 297 -10.58 -3.62 -0.84
CA ALA A 297 -10.85 -4.60 0.19
C ALA A 297 -11.16 -4.02 1.59
N TYR A 298 -11.66 -2.79 1.66
CA TYR A 298 -11.72 -2.05 2.92
C TYR A 298 -13.07 -2.06 3.63
N ASP A 299 -14.18 -2.48 2.99
CA ASP A 299 -15.50 -2.45 3.62
C ASP A 299 -16.04 -3.84 4.03
N PRO A 300 -16.77 -3.91 5.16
CA PRO A 300 -17.15 -2.79 6.01
C PRO A 300 -16.02 -2.44 7.00
N ARG A 301 -15.78 -1.14 7.24
CA ARG A 301 -14.69 -0.67 8.11
C ARG A 301 -14.65 -1.35 9.49
N TRP A 302 -15.80 -1.60 10.12
CA TRP A 302 -15.85 -2.26 11.43
C TRP A 302 -15.19 -3.66 11.42
N PHE A 303 -15.20 -4.36 10.28
CA PHE A 303 -14.60 -5.68 10.12
C PHE A 303 -13.20 -5.60 9.49
N MET A 304 -13.02 -4.75 8.48
CA MET A 304 -11.83 -4.76 7.62
C MET A 304 -10.69 -3.86 8.09
N HIS A 305 -10.94 -2.80 8.88
CA HIS A 305 -9.94 -1.74 9.15
C HIS A 305 -8.61 -2.22 9.73
N ALA A 306 -8.63 -3.31 10.49
CA ALA A 306 -7.42 -3.84 11.11
C ALA A 306 -6.49 -4.55 10.12
N GLN A 307 -7.00 -4.97 8.96
CA GLN A 307 -6.29 -5.81 7.97
C GLN A 307 -6.28 -5.23 6.56
N HIS A 308 -7.14 -4.24 6.25
CA HIS A 308 -7.15 -3.53 4.98
C HIS A 308 -7.33 -2.02 5.20
N VAL A 309 -6.43 -1.25 4.61
CA VAL A 309 -6.54 0.21 4.51
C VAL A 309 -7.63 0.62 3.53
N ASP A 310 -8.34 1.71 3.86
CA ASP A 310 -9.13 2.43 2.88
C ASP A 310 -8.25 3.45 2.10
N PRO A 311 -8.77 4.12 1.05
CA PRO A 311 -7.97 5.04 0.25
C PRO A 311 -7.40 6.22 1.04
N GLU A 312 -8.07 6.65 2.11
CA GLU A 312 -7.59 7.70 3.01
C GLU A 312 -6.41 7.23 3.85
N GLU A 313 -6.45 6.02 4.40
CA GLU A 313 -5.34 5.39 5.09
C GLU A 313 -4.19 5.05 4.14
N ALA A 314 -4.47 4.66 2.89
CA ALA A 314 -3.46 4.47 1.85
C ALA A 314 -2.67 5.77 1.59
N VAL A 315 -3.33 6.93 1.54
CA VAL A 315 -2.66 8.23 1.43
C VAL A 315 -1.78 8.53 2.65
N ARG A 316 -2.18 8.09 3.86
CA ARG A 316 -1.32 8.20 5.04
C ARG A 316 -0.09 7.32 4.92
N ILE A 317 -0.24 6.07 4.48
CA ILE A 317 0.90 5.18 4.19
C ILE A 317 1.86 5.86 3.23
N PHE A 318 1.36 6.38 2.10
CA PHE A 318 2.15 7.11 1.11
C PHE A 318 3.03 8.21 1.75
N GLN A 319 2.45 9.00 2.66
CA GLN A 319 3.17 10.05 3.39
C GLN A 319 4.17 9.48 4.39
N ASP A 320 3.77 8.50 5.21
CA ASP A 320 4.60 7.92 6.28
C ASP A 320 5.81 7.15 5.73
N VAL A 321 5.68 6.52 4.55
CA VAL A 321 6.83 5.87 3.88
C VAL A 321 7.70 6.84 3.07
N HIS A 322 7.37 8.14 3.06
CA HIS A 322 8.06 9.19 2.32
C HIS A 322 8.26 8.88 0.82
N ALA A 323 7.25 8.31 0.16
CA ALA A 323 7.32 8.01 -1.26
C ALA A 323 7.14 9.28 -2.12
N LYS A 324 7.84 9.37 -3.25
CA LYS A 324 7.68 10.48 -4.21
C LYS A 324 6.44 10.32 -5.07
N LYS A 325 6.15 9.08 -5.48
CA LYS A 325 4.98 8.68 -6.26
C LYS A 325 4.37 7.40 -5.69
N ALA A 326 3.07 7.20 -5.91
CA ALA A 326 2.42 5.93 -5.60
C ALA A 326 1.37 5.52 -6.63
N ILE A 327 1.20 4.20 -6.77
CA ILE A 327 0.17 3.57 -7.61
C ILE A 327 -0.72 2.68 -6.73
N GLY A 328 -2.03 2.86 -6.88
CA GLY A 328 -3.03 2.11 -6.12
C GLY A 328 -3.23 0.72 -6.70
N ILE A 329 -3.11 -0.30 -5.84
CA ILE A 329 -3.30 -1.73 -6.18
C ILE A 329 -4.50 -2.33 -5.41
N HIS A 330 -4.74 -3.63 -5.57
CA HIS A 330 -5.78 -4.39 -4.83
C HIS A 330 -7.23 -3.97 -5.09
N TRP A 331 -7.50 -3.31 -6.23
CA TRP A 331 -8.84 -2.84 -6.58
C TRP A 331 -9.25 -3.28 -8.00
N GLY A 332 -10.54 -3.11 -8.31
CA GLY A 332 -11.06 -3.23 -9.68
C GLY A 332 -10.99 -4.63 -10.28
N THR A 333 -10.74 -5.68 -9.48
CA THR A 333 -10.41 -7.02 -10.00
C THR A 333 -11.24 -8.15 -9.39
N PHE A 334 -11.29 -8.27 -8.06
CA PHE A 334 -12.08 -9.29 -7.35
C PHE A 334 -13.03 -8.62 -6.34
N GLU A 335 -14.24 -9.16 -6.18
CA GLU A 335 -15.19 -8.73 -5.15
C GLU A 335 -14.91 -9.40 -3.80
N LEU A 336 -13.85 -8.98 -3.13
CA LEU A 336 -13.44 -9.57 -1.85
C LEU A 336 -14.36 -9.12 -0.70
N THR A 337 -14.84 -7.89 -0.77
CA THR A 337 -15.44 -7.13 0.34
C THR A 337 -16.70 -6.39 -0.12
N ASP A 338 -17.19 -5.44 0.69
CA ASP A 338 -18.53 -4.86 0.53
C ASP A 338 -18.57 -3.57 -0.31
N GLU A 339 -17.43 -2.92 -0.60
CA GLU A 339 -17.40 -1.73 -1.45
C GLU A 339 -17.60 -2.05 -2.95
N PRO A 340 -18.25 -1.16 -3.72
CA PRO A 340 -18.24 -1.25 -5.18
C PRO A 340 -16.82 -1.15 -5.75
N LEU A 341 -16.48 -2.00 -6.73
CA LEU A 341 -15.12 -2.08 -7.28
C LEU A 341 -14.63 -0.80 -7.98
N ASP A 342 -15.53 0.12 -8.36
CA ASP A 342 -15.21 1.41 -8.99
C ASP A 342 -15.14 2.58 -8.01
N GLU A 343 -15.43 2.36 -6.72
CA GLU A 343 -15.31 3.37 -5.68
C GLU A 343 -13.86 3.74 -5.33
N PRO A 344 -12.92 2.79 -5.16
CA PRO A 344 -11.58 3.07 -4.63
C PRO A 344 -10.81 4.18 -5.35
N PRO A 345 -10.74 4.23 -6.70
CA PRO A 345 -10.02 5.30 -7.40
C PRO A 345 -10.60 6.69 -7.14
N ARG A 346 -11.93 6.79 -7.02
CA ARG A 346 -12.61 8.07 -6.78
C ARG A 346 -12.32 8.57 -5.36
N ARG A 347 -12.40 7.66 -4.38
CA ARG A 347 -12.04 7.98 -2.99
C ARG A 347 -10.56 8.33 -2.86
N LEU A 348 -9.68 7.63 -3.57
CA LEU A 348 -8.24 7.96 -3.60
C LEU A 348 -8.01 9.37 -4.11
N ALA A 349 -8.57 9.73 -5.27
CA ALA A 349 -8.41 11.07 -5.84
C ALA A 349 -8.92 12.17 -4.89
N ASP A 350 -10.03 11.92 -4.19
CA ASP A 350 -10.55 12.82 -3.16
C ASP A 350 -9.63 12.91 -1.94
N ALA A 351 -9.06 11.79 -1.48
CA ALA A 351 -8.12 11.73 -0.36
C ALA A 351 -6.82 12.48 -0.66
N VAL A 352 -6.24 12.28 -1.85
CA VAL A 352 -5.05 13.01 -2.34
C VAL A 352 -5.31 14.52 -2.36
N ARG A 353 -6.46 14.94 -2.89
CA ARG A 353 -6.86 16.36 -2.91
C ARG A 353 -7.00 16.93 -1.50
N ARG A 354 -7.63 16.20 -0.57
CA ARG A 354 -7.81 16.64 0.82
C ARG A 354 -6.49 16.72 1.60
N ALA A 355 -5.52 15.88 1.26
CA ALA A 355 -4.17 15.90 1.84
C ALA A 355 -3.29 17.03 1.28
N GLY A 356 -3.77 17.81 0.30
CA GLY A 356 -3.00 18.90 -0.32
C GLY A 356 -1.83 18.42 -1.17
N LEU A 357 -1.88 17.16 -1.63
CA LEU A 357 -0.84 16.55 -2.46
C LEU A 357 -1.05 16.88 -3.94
N PRO A 358 0.02 16.86 -4.76
CA PRO A 358 -0.12 16.93 -6.22
C PRO A 358 -1.06 15.84 -6.74
N ALA A 359 -1.89 16.18 -7.74
CA ALA A 359 -2.91 15.26 -8.27
C ALA A 359 -2.31 13.97 -8.87
N ASP A 360 -1.05 14.04 -9.29
CA ASP A 360 -0.29 12.93 -9.86
C ASP A 360 0.64 12.25 -8.83
N ALA A 361 0.57 12.61 -7.54
CA ALA A 361 1.42 12.04 -6.49
C ALA A 361 1.02 10.60 -6.16
N PHE A 362 -0.28 10.30 -6.09
CA PHE A 362 -0.79 8.97 -5.86
C PHE A 362 -2.01 8.73 -6.77
N THR A 363 -1.84 7.87 -7.76
CA THR A 363 -2.84 7.63 -8.81
C THR A 363 -3.16 6.15 -8.95
N VAL A 364 -4.07 5.82 -9.84
CA VAL A 364 -4.30 4.44 -10.28
C VAL A 364 -3.98 4.31 -11.76
N LEU A 365 -3.68 3.09 -12.17
CA LEU A 365 -3.52 2.73 -13.57
C LEU A 365 -4.78 2.00 -14.06
N LYS A 366 -4.91 1.85 -15.37
CA LYS A 366 -5.82 0.90 -16.01
C LYS A 366 -5.19 -0.49 -15.97
N HIS A 367 -6.00 -1.54 -15.99
CA HIS A 367 -5.50 -2.90 -16.15
C HIS A 367 -4.70 -3.02 -17.46
N GLY A 368 -3.45 -3.43 -17.36
CA GLY A 368 -2.48 -3.54 -18.47
C GLY A 368 -1.77 -2.24 -18.81
N GLU A 369 -2.04 -1.14 -18.12
CA GLU A 369 -1.35 0.12 -18.38
C GLU A 369 0.09 0.06 -17.90
N MET A 370 0.98 0.46 -18.80
CA MET A 370 2.41 0.58 -18.58
C MET A 370 2.77 2.06 -18.47
N ILE A 371 3.56 2.39 -17.46
CA ILE A 371 4.20 3.69 -17.31
C ILE A 371 5.72 3.54 -17.28
N ARG A 372 6.41 4.58 -17.75
CA ARG A 372 7.86 4.71 -17.52
C ARG A 372 8.10 5.21 -16.11
N LEU A 373 9.11 4.64 -15.47
CA LEU A 373 9.58 5.04 -14.16
C LEU A 373 10.75 5.99 -14.39
N ASP A 374 10.46 7.29 -14.43
CA ASP A 374 11.51 8.28 -14.60
C ASP A 374 12.34 8.38 -13.31
N THR A 375 13.66 8.32 -13.44
CA THR A 375 14.57 8.80 -12.39
C THR A 375 14.44 10.32 -12.35
N PRO A 376 14.15 10.96 -11.19
CA PRO A 376 14.08 12.42 -11.11
C PRO A 376 15.39 13.05 -11.61
N GLY A 377 15.35 13.66 -12.80
CA GLY A 377 16.51 14.26 -13.46
C GLY A 377 16.48 14.25 -14.99
N SER A 378 15.68 13.38 -15.62
CA SER A 378 15.50 13.40 -17.07
C SER A 378 14.21 14.13 -17.43
N SER A 379 14.34 15.25 -18.15
CA SER A 379 13.21 16.03 -18.66
C SER A 379 12.34 15.16 -19.56
N ALA A 380 11.04 15.12 -19.28
CA ALA A 380 10.06 14.37 -20.05
C ALA A 380 10.12 14.75 -21.54
N VAL A 381 10.63 13.83 -22.37
CA VAL A 381 10.36 13.83 -23.81
C VAL A 381 9.19 12.89 -24.02
N THR A 382 8.01 13.48 -24.18
CA THR A 382 6.83 12.80 -24.71
C THR A 382 7.15 12.37 -26.15
N ILE A 383 7.52 11.11 -26.36
CA ILE A 383 7.63 10.57 -27.71
C ILE A 383 6.22 10.21 -28.16
N GLY A 384 5.56 11.15 -28.84
CA GLY A 384 4.40 10.88 -29.66
C GLY A 384 4.85 10.56 -31.09
N ARG A 385 4.50 9.38 -31.58
CA ARG A 385 3.65 9.16 -32.77
C ARG A 385 3.50 7.68 -33.06
#